data_AF-A0A9E4W0G6-F1
#
_entry.id   AF-A0A9E4W0G6-F1
#
_cell.length_a   1.000
_cell.length_b   1.000
_cell.length_c   1.000
_cell.angle_alpha   90.00
_cell.angle_beta   90.00
_cell.angle_gamma   90.00
#
_symmetry.space_group_name_H-M   'P 1'
#
loop_
_entity.id
_entity.type
_entity.pdbx_description
1 polymer ?
#
loop_
_entity_poly.entity_id
_entity_poly.type
_entity_poly.pdbx_seq_one_letter_code
_entity_poly.pdbx_strand_id
1 'polypeptide(L)'
;MTEIPARVIDASVAGAIVFREPRRPEALSLVRRVRIFAPNLLPYELVSIARTKTVREPDTAADVALFLSTALDEIDVILVPVDFSETLRLALETGLSTYDAS
;
A
#
# COMPACT_ATOMS: atom_id res chain seq x y z
N MET A 1 -11.68 5.79 26.93
CA MET A 1 -11.20 4.96 25.80
C MET A 1 -10.20 5.80 25.04
N THR A 2 -8.93 5.40 24.98
CA THR A 2 -7.93 6.14 24.20
C THR A 2 -8.20 5.86 22.73
N GLU A 3 -8.44 6.91 21.95
CA GLU A 3 -8.70 6.78 20.51
C GLU A 3 -7.44 6.28 19.80
N ILE A 4 -7.57 5.24 18.96
CA ILE A 4 -6.48 4.74 18.13
C ILE A 4 -6.40 5.65 16.91
N PRO A 5 -5.26 6.31 16.63
CA PRO A 5 -5.16 7.20 15.47
C PRO A 5 -5.38 6.44 14.15
N ALA A 6 -6.07 7.05 13.19
CA ALA A 6 -6.23 6.52 11.85
C ALA A 6 -5.16 7.08 10.89
N ARG A 7 -4.67 6.24 9.96
CA ARG A 7 -3.75 6.65 8.90
C ARG A 7 -4.11 5.97 7.58
N VAL A 8 -3.92 6.69 6.48
CA VAL A 8 -3.91 6.11 5.14
C VAL A 8 -2.49 5.66 4.82
N ILE A 9 -2.33 4.44 4.31
CA ILE A 9 -1.05 3.90 3.87
C ILE A 9 -0.92 4.02 2.36
N ASP A 10 0.23 4.51 1.91
CA ASP A 10 0.60 4.54 0.50
C ASP A 10 1.12 3.17 0.02
N ALA A 11 0.97 2.88 -1.28
CA ALA A 11 1.42 1.63 -1.88
C ALA A 11 2.92 1.37 -1.71
N SER A 12 3.77 2.41 -1.73
CA SER A 12 5.21 2.26 -1.54
C SER A 12 5.57 1.82 -0.12
N VAL A 13 4.86 2.34 0.89
CA VAL A 13 5.04 1.96 2.31
C VAL A 13 4.53 0.53 2.53
N ALA A 14 3.37 0.20 1.99
CA ALA A 14 2.82 -1.15 2.01
C ALA A 14 3.78 -2.16 1.34
N GLY A 15 4.28 -1.83 0.14
CA GLY A 15 5.24 -2.64 -0.60
C GLY A 15 6.54 -2.87 0.15
N ALA A 16 7.05 -1.85 0.84
CA ALA A 16 8.24 -1.98 1.67
C ALA A 16 8.06 -3.01 2.80
N ILE A 17 6.88 -3.04 3.42
CA ILE A 17 6.53 -4.01 4.47
C ILE A 17 6.40 -5.41 3.87
N VAL A 18 5.50 -5.57 2.90
CA VAL A 18 5.11 -6.86 2.32
C VAL A 18 6.30 -7.56 1.66
N PHE A 19 7.03 -6.84 0.81
CA PHE A 19 8.14 -7.41 0.04
C PHE A 19 9.49 -7.31 0.76
N ARG A 20 9.46 -7.07 2.08
CA ARG A 20 10.65 -7.10 2.96
C ARG A 20 11.80 -6.24 2.44
N GLU A 21 11.48 -5.06 1.94
CA GLU A 21 12.49 -4.14 1.41
C GLU A 21 13.42 -3.63 2.52
N PRO A 22 14.61 -3.11 2.18
CA PRO A 22 15.55 -2.57 3.18
C PRO A 22 14.94 -1.53 4.13
N ARG A 23 13.93 -0.77 3.66
CA ARG A 23 13.22 0.24 4.45
C ARG A 23 12.08 -0.31 5.31
N ARG A 24 11.84 -1.63 5.34
CA ARG A 24 10.78 -2.26 6.14
C ARG A 24 10.76 -1.83 7.62
N PRO A 25 11.90 -1.71 8.34
CA PRO A 25 11.87 -1.29 9.74
C PRO A 25 11.28 0.12 9.92
N GLU A 26 11.60 1.04 9.01
CA GLU A 26 11.05 2.39 8.96
C GLU A 26 9.54 2.34 8.66
N ALA A 27 9.14 1.60 7.62
CA ALA A 27 7.72 1.47 7.25
C ALA A 27 6.87 0.85 8.37
N LEU A 28 7.37 -0.20 9.04
CA LEU A 28 6.71 -0.80 10.21
C LEU A 28 6.55 0.19 11.37
N SER A 29 7.48 1.15 11.53
CA SER A 29 7.36 2.16 12.58
C SER A 29 6.20 3.13 12.32
N LEU A 30 5.85 3.38 11.06
CA LEU A 30 4.78 4.29 10.65
C LEU A 30 3.38 3.71 10.87
N VAL A 31 3.26 2.39 10.90
CA VAL A 31 1.98 1.65 10.98
C VAL A 31 1.71 1.02 12.36
N ARG A 32 2.64 1.16 13.31
CA ARG A 32 2.44 0.65 14.68
C ARG A 32 1.41 1.49 15.44
N ARG A 33 0.53 0.81 16.17
CA ARG A 33 -0.46 1.41 17.11
C ARG A 33 -1.39 2.42 16.44
N VAL A 34 -1.67 2.25 15.16
CA VAL A 34 -2.63 3.04 14.40
C VAL A 34 -3.56 2.08 13.67
N ARG A 35 -4.73 2.58 13.27
CA ARG A 35 -5.63 1.88 12.36
C ARG A 35 -5.27 2.29 10.93
N ILE A 36 -5.02 1.31 10.08
CA ILE A 36 -4.56 1.53 8.71
C ILE A 36 -5.74 1.43 7.73
N PHE A 37 -5.81 2.39 6.83
CA PHE A 37 -6.76 2.44 5.72
C PHE A 37 -6.01 2.57 4.40
N ALA A 38 -6.62 2.09 3.32
CA ALA A 38 -6.14 2.37 1.97
C ALA A 38 -7.28 2.32 0.96
N PRO A 39 -7.15 3.00 -0.19
CA PRO A 39 -8.06 2.80 -1.31
C PRO A 39 -8.15 1.33 -1.73
N ASN A 40 -9.31 0.92 -2.27
CA ASN A 40 -9.47 -0.38 -2.95
C ASN A 40 -8.48 -0.60 -4.12
N LEU A 41 -7.74 0.45 -4.51
CA LEU A 41 -6.67 0.39 -5.48
C LEU A 41 -5.41 -0.33 -4.96
N LEU A 42 -5.14 -0.28 -3.65
CA LEU A 42 -3.91 -0.80 -3.04
C LEU A 42 -3.54 -2.23 -3.46
N PRO A 43 -4.47 -3.22 -3.51
CA PRO A 43 -4.15 -4.58 -3.98
C PRO A 43 -3.57 -4.61 -5.40
N TYR A 44 -4.06 -3.77 -6.30
CA TYR A 44 -3.58 -3.70 -7.68
C TYR A 44 -2.19 -3.07 -7.76
N GLU A 45 -1.91 -2.09 -6.91
CA GLU A 45 -0.59 -1.49 -6.80
C GLU A 45 0.42 -2.47 -6.24
N LEU A 46 0.06 -3.27 -5.23
CA LEU A 46 0.89 -4.36 -4.71
C LEU A 46 1.18 -5.42 -5.79
N VAL A 47 0.21 -5.77 -6.63
CA VAL A 47 0.43 -6.65 -7.80
C VAL A 47 1.41 -6.02 -8.80
N SER A 48 1.30 -4.71 -9.05
CA SER A 48 2.21 -3.99 -9.94
C SER A 48 3.65 -3.97 -9.40
N ILE A 49 3.82 -3.75 -8.09
CA ILE A 49 5.11 -3.82 -7.40
C ILE A 49 5.67 -5.24 -7.47
N ALA A 50 4.86 -6.27 -7.18
CA ALA A 50 5.24 -7.67 -7.27
C ALA A 50 5.72 -8.03 -8.69
N ARG A 51 4.97 -7.63 -9.72
CA ARG A 51 5.35 -7.82 -11.13
C ARG A 51 6.70 -7.19 -11.42
N THR A 52 6.90 -5.95 -11.00
CA THR A 52 8.16 -5.21 -11.24
C THR A 52 9.35 -5.91 -10.58
N LYS A 53 9.18 -6.40 -9.35
CA LYS A 53 10.20 -7.18 -8.63
C LYS A 53 10.50 -8.50 -9.32
N THR A 54 9.47 -9.28 -9.67
CA THR A 54 9.62 -10.56 -10.38
C THR A 54 10.32 -10.41 -11.73
N VAL A 55 10.03 -9.35 -12.49
CA VAL A 55 10.72 -9.08 -13.76
C VAL A 55 12.19 -8.73 -13.55
N ARG A 56 12.51 -7.99 -12.49
CA ARG A 56 13.87 -7.55 -12.17
C ARG A 56 14.73 -8.69 -11.61
N GLU A 57 14.17 -9.55 -10.78
CA GLU A 57 14.85 -10.65 -10.09
C GLU A 57 14.01 -11.94 -10.17
N PRO A 58 14.03 -12.64 -11.32
CA PRO A 58 13.16 -13.80 -11.56
C PRO A 58 13.30 -14.94 -10.55
N ASP A 59 14.51 -15.13 -9.99
CA ASP A 59 14.79 -16.17 -8.99
C ASP A 59 13.98 -15.97 -7.69
N THR A 60 13.50 -14.75 -7.42
CA THR A 60 12.70 -14.40 -6.24
C THR A 60 11.19 -14.52 -6.47
N ALA A 61 10.74 -14.92 -7.67
CA ALA A 61 9.33 -14.91 -8.05
C ALA A 61 8.42 -15.70 -7.09
N ALA A 62 8.90 -16.84 -6.58
CA ALA A 62 8.16 -17.67 -5.65
C ALA A 62 7.95 -16.97 -4.30
N ASP A 63 8.99 -16.32 -3.77
CA ASP A 63 8.91 -15.55 -2.51
C ASP A 63 8.01 -14.32 -2.69
N VAL A 64 8.12 -13.61 -3.81
CA VAL A 64 7.27 -12.46 -4.13
C VAL A 64 5.79 -12.87 -4.18
N ALA A 65 5.48 -13.99 -4.84
CA ALA A 65 4.12 -14.52 -4.89
C ALA A 65 3.60 -14.93 -3.51
N LEU A 66 4.45 -15.55 -2.68
CA LEU A 66 4.12 -15.91 -1.31
C LEU A 66 3.80 -14.65 -0.48
N PHE A 67 4.66 -13.63 -0.50
CA PHE A 67 4.43 -12.39 0.25
C PHE A 67 3.18 -11.65 -0.22
N LEU A 68 2.94 -11.60 -1.54
CA LEU A 68 1.72 -11.00 -2.08
C LEU A 68 0.45 -11.70 -1.58
N SER A 69 0.47 -13.03 -1.45
CA SER A 69 -0.72 -13.81 -1.03
C SER A 69 -1.17 -13.55 0.41
N THR A 70 -0.27 -13.03 1.27
CA THR A 70 -0.57 -12.67 2.66
C THR A 70 -0.54 -11.16 2.92
N ALA A 71 -0.45 -10.34 1.87
CA ALA A 71 -0.08 -8.93 1.98
C ALA A 71 -1.05 -8.08 2.80
N LEU A 72 -2.36 -8.23 2.55
CA LEU A 72 -3.38 -7.41 3.24
C LEU A 72 -3.48 -7.77 4.72
N ASP A 73 -3.35 -9.06 5.04
CA ASP A 73 -3.35 -9.56 6.42
C ASP A 73 -2.07 -9.12 7.17
N GLU A 74 -0.92 -9.09 6.50
CA GLU A 74 0.35 -8.63 7.11
C GLU A 74 0.29 -7.15 7.52
N ILE A 75 -0.45 -6.32 6.78
CA ILE A 75 -0.59 -4.88 7.06
C ILE A 75 -1.78 -4.59 8.01
N ASP A 76 -2.74 -5.51 8.15
CA ASP A 76 -4.02 -5.28 8.86
C ASP A 76 -4.73 -4.01 8.34
N VAL A 77 -4.85 -3.93 7.01
CA VAL A 77 -5.40 -2.76 6.30
C VAL A 77 -6.90 -2.87 6.08
N ILE A 78 -7.62 -1.77 6.34
CA ILE A 78 -9.02 -1.61 5.98
C ILE A 78 -9.11 -0.95 4.61
N LEU A 79 -9.55 -1.70 3.61
CA LEU A 79 -9.78 -1.16 2.27
C LEU A 79 -11.07 -0.35 2.21
N VAL A 80 -11.02 0.82 1.59
CA VAL A 80 -12.17 1.73 1.44
C VAL A 80 -12.42 2.09 -0.02
N PRO A 81 -13.70 2.21 -0.44
CA PRO A 81 -14.02 2.82 -1.73
C PRO A 81 -13.71 4.31 -1.70
N VAL A 82 -13.38 4.84 -2.88
CA VAL A 82 -13.03 6.25 -3.10
C VAL A 82 -14.03 6.88 -4.06
N ASP A 83 -14.37 8.15 -3.87
CA ASP A 83 -15.26 8.87 -4.79
C ASP A 83 -14.45 9.38 -5.98
N PHE A 84 -14.74 8.86 -7.17
CA PHE A 84 -14.00 9.18 -8.39
C PHE A 84 -14.11 10.65 -8.80
N SER A 85 -15.20 11.33 -8.45
CA SER A 85 -15.37 12.77 -8.74
C SER A 85 -14.46 13.60 -7.84
N GLU A 86 -14.37 13.23 -6.56
CA GLU A 86 -13.46 13.88 -5.60
C GLU A 86 -12.00 13.59 -5.91
N THR A 87 -11.66 12.37 -6.33
CA THR A 87 -10.31 12.02 -6.80
C THR A 87 -9.88 12.91 -7.97
N LEU A 88 -10.75 13.10 -8.97
CA LEU A 88 -10.46 13.99 -10.11
C LEU A 88 -10.27 15.44 -9.64
N ARG A 89 -11.17 15.93 -8.78
CA ARG A 89 -11.09 17.30 -8.24
C ARG A 89 -9.76 17.50 -7.50
N LEU A 90 -9.40 16.57 -6.61
CA LEU A 90 -8.18 16.64 -5.81
C LEU A 90 -6.93 16.56 -6.69
N ALA A 91 -6.90 15.67 -7.68
CA ALA A 91 -5.79 15.55 -8.63
C ALA A 91 -5.56 16.86 -9.40
N LEU A 92 -6.63 17.51 -9.87
CA LEU A 92 -6.53 18.79 -10.57
C LEU A 92 -6.06 19.93 -9.66
N GLU A 93 -6.52 19.97 -8.41
CA GLU A 93 -6.15 21.02 -7.45
C GLU A 93 -4.69 20.91 -6.98
N THR A 94 -4.18 19.68 -6.88
CA THR A 94 -2.86 19.40 -6.29
C THR A 94 -1.78 19.07 -7.32
N GLY A 95 -2.16 18.76 -8.56
CA GLY A 95 -1.26 18.26 -9.60
C GLY A 95 -0.79 16.81 -9.38
N LEU A 96 -1.40 16.08 -8.44
CA LEU A 96 -1.13 14.67 -8.20
C LEU A 96 -1.69 13.79 -9.32
N SER A 97 -1.17 12.58 -9.45
CA SER A 97 -1.80 11.58 -10.30
C SER A 97 -3.17 11.17 -9.70
N THR A 98 -4.08 10.66 -10.53
CA THR A 98 -5.37 10.14 -10.05
C THR A 98 -5.22 8.93 -9.13
N TYR A 99 -4.07 8.26 -9.15
CA TYR A 99 -3.78 7.15 -8.23
C TYR A 99 -3.38 7.68 -6.86
N ASP A 100 -2.50 8.68 -6.81
CA ASP A 100 -2.05 9.30 -5.55
C ASP A 100 -3.15 10.17 -4.90
N ALA A 101 -4.09 10.68 -5.70
CA ALA A 101 -5.24 11.46 -5.24
C ALA A 101 -6.45 10.60 -4.82
N SER A 102 -6.33 9.27 -4.92
CA SER A 102 -7.42 8.34 -4.57
C SER A 102 -7.52 8.09 -3.07
#